data_AF-A0A6J0T6D8-F1
#
_entry.id   AF-A0A6J0T6D8-F1
#
_cell.length_a   1.000
_cell.length_b   1.000
_cell.length_c   1.000
_cell.angle_alpha   90.00
_cell.angle_beta   90.00
_cell.angle_gamma   90.00
#
_symmetry.space_group_name_H-M   'P 1'
#
loop_
_entity.id
_entity.type
_entity.pdbx_description
1 polymer ?
#
loop_
_entity_poly.entity_id
_entity_poly.type
_entity_poly.pdbx_seq_one_letter_code
_entity_poly.pdbx_strand_id
1 'polypeptide(L)'
;MKITSIFLLVAVGIFCSSGNAEDGGDANEGIEPSCEQYNLPGCPKILDPICGTDDVTYPNECILCLENRNMGVHTRIKNHGDC
;
A
#
# COMPACT_ATOMS: atom_id res chain seq x y z
N MET A 1 5.58 -41.87 -32.18
CA MET A 1 4.47 -41.79 -31.20
C MET A 1 4.90 -41.66 -29.72
N LYS A 2 6.19 -41.57 -29.37
CA LYS A 2 6.66 -41.32 -27.98
C LYS A 2 7.14 -39.89 -27.73
N ILE A 3 7.41 -39.13 -28.80
CA ILE A 3 7.97 -37.78 -28.74
C ILE A 3 6.85 -36.74 -28.51
N THR A 4 5.63 -37.00 -28.99
CA THR A 4 4.43 -36.17 -28.75
C THR A 4 4.02 -36.14 -27.29
N SER A 5 4.29 -37.22 -26.54
CA SER A 5 3.98 -37.30 -25.10
C SER A 5 4.97 -36.51 -24.24
N ILE A 6 6.20 -36.31 -24.72
CA ILE A 6 7.24 -35.51 -24.04
C ILE A 6 6.94 -34.01 -24.24
N PHE A 7 6.52 -33.61 -25.43
CA PHE A 7 6.10 -32.22 -25.70
C PHE A 7 4.90 -31.79 -24.84
N LEU A 8 3.98 -32.71 -24.56
CA LEU A 8 2.83 -32.46 -23.68
C LEU A 8 3.23 -32.20 -22.22
N LEU A 9 4.27 -32.88 -21.72
CA LEU A 9 4.77 -32.68 -20.35
C LEU A 9 5.54 -31.37 -20.20
N VAL A 10 6.25 -30.92 -21.24
CA VAL A 10 6.98 -29.63 -21.22
C VAL A 10 6.01 -28.44 -21.23
N ALA A 11 4.86 -28.56 -21.91
CA ALA A 11 3.84 -27.51 -21.95
C ALA A 11 3.15 -27.27 -20.58
N VAL A 12 2.95 -28.34 -19.78
CA VAL A 12 2.28 -28.25 -18.47
C VAL A 12 3.18 -27.59 -17.41
N GLY A 13 4.51 -27.75 -17.52
CA GLY A 13 5.47 -27.12 -16.59
C GLY A 13 5.68 -25.62 -16.82
N ILE A 14 5.37 -25.10 -18.02
CA ILE A 14 5.57 -23.68 -18.36
C ILE A 14 4.36 -22.82 -17.96
N PHE A 15 3.19 -23.41 -17.73
CA PHE A 15 1.95 -22.69 -17.40
C PHE A 15 1.78 -22.31 -15.93
N CYS A 16 2.70 -22.68 -15.03
CA CYS A 16 2.57 -22.41 -13.58
C CYS A 16 3.43 -21.25 -13.06
N SER A 17 4.18 -20.54 -13.91
CA SER A 17 5.07 -19.47 -13.45
C SER A 17 4.54 -18.05 -13.65
N SER A 18 3.31 -17.88 -14.14
CA SER A 18 2.64 -16.58 -14.10
C SER A 18 1.96 -16.37 -12.74
N GLY A 19 2.71 -16.55 -11.66
CA GLY A 19 2.34 -15.94 -10.39
C GLY A 19 2.69 -14.46 -10.49
N ASN A 20 1.77 -13.65 -11.02
CA ASN A 20 1.79 -12.23 -10.67
C ASN A 20 1.48 -12.21 -9.17
N ALA A 21 2.49 -11.90 -8.35
CA ALA A 21 2.18 -11.40 -7.02
C ALA A 21 1.43 -10.09 -7.24
N GLU A 22 0.10 -10.16 -7.20
CA GLU A 22 -0.72 -9.01 -6.91
C GLU A 22 -0.33 -8.63 -5.49
N ASP A 23 0.49 -7.60 -5.35
CA ASP A 23 0.64 -6.90 -4.09
C ASP A 23 -0.77 -6.57 -3.61
N GLY A 24 -1.13 -7.15 -2.47
CA GLY A 24 -2.49 -7.15 -1.94
C GLY A 24 -2.89 -5.75 -1.52
N GLY A 25 -3.31 -4.93 -2.49
CA GLY A 25 -4.15 -3.77 -2.26
C GLY A 25 -5.54 -4.26 -1.93
N ASP A 26 -5.73 -4.71 -0.70
CA ASP A 26 -7.07 -4.93 -0.15
C ASP A 26 -7.88 -3.63 -0.30
N ALA A 27 -9.14 -3.77 -0.68
CA ALA A 27 -10.04 -2.70 -1.12
C ALA A 27 -10.54 -1.83 0.05
N ASN A 28 -9.61 -1.37 0.89
CA ASN A 28 -9.89 -0.47 1.99
C ASN A 28 -9.81 0.96 1.45
N GLU A 29 -10.99 1.58 1.36
CA GLU A 29 -11.30 2.90 0.84
C GLU A 29 -10.37 3.99 1.39
N GLY A 30 -9.32 4.35 0.65
CA GLY A 30 -8.39 5.39 1.05
C GLY A 30 -7.13 5.47 0.17
N ILE A 31 -6.49 6.63 0.16
CA ILE A 31 -5.25 6.95 -0.53
C ILE A 31 -4.08 6.60 0.39
N GLU A 32 -3.08 5.91 -0.15
CA GLU A 32 -1.86 5.56 0.60
C GLU A 32 -1.01 6.83 0.90
N PRO A 33 -0.61 7.08 2.15
CA PRO A 33 0.21 8.25 2.48
C PRO A 33 1.66 8.09 2.01
N SER A 34 2.26 9.17 1.53
CA SER A 34 3.64 9.23 1.00
C SER A 34 4.69 9.28 2.12
N CYS A 35 4.70 8.29 3.01
CA CYS A 35 5.54 8.31 4.22
C CYS A 35 7.05 8.31 3.94
N GLU A 36 7.48 7.83 2.76
CA GLU A 36 8.88 7.86 2.34
C GLU A 36 9.43 9.30 2.22
N GLN A 37 8.57 10.27 1.91
CA GLN A 37 8.95 11.69 1.85
C GLN A 37 9.33 12.26 3.23
N TYR A 38 8.81 11.66 4.31
CA TYR A 38 8.96 12.13 5.68
C TYR A 38 10.00 11.33 6.48
N ASN A 39 11.12 10.95 5.85
CA ASN A 39 12.28 10.37 6.54
C ASN A 39 13.20 11.45 7.17
N LEU A 40 12.56 12.47 7.76
CA LEU A 40 13.20 13.62 8.39
C LEU A 40 13.27 13.40 9.91
N PRO A 41 14.15 14.12 10.65
CA PRO A 41 14.22 14.02 12.12
C PRO A 41 12.94 14.50 12.83
N GLY A 42 11.97 15.05 12.10
CA GLY A 42 10.66 15.44 12.58
C GLY A 42 9.76 15.95 11.45
N CYS A 43 8.50 16.21 11.78
CA CYS A 43 7.53 16.72 10.81
C CYS A 43 7.58 18.25 10.64
N PRO A 44 7.37 18.76 9.42
CA PRO A 44 7.22 20.19 9.19
C PRO A 44 5.98 20.72 9.93
N LYS A 45 6.05 21.96 10.40
CA LYS A 45 4.93 22.65 11.07
C LYS A 45 4.02 23.35 10.06
N ILE A 46 3.59 22.61 9.05
CA ILE A 46 2.63 23.08 8.02
C ILE A 46 1.25 22.55 8.41
N LEU A 47 0.25 23.42 8.38
CA LEU A 47 -1.14 23.03 8.57
C LEU A 47 -1.75 22.73 7.20
N ASP A 48 -1.88 21.45 6.89
CA ASP A 48 -2.48 20.92 5.66
C ASP A 48 -3.33 19.69 6.03
N PRO A 49 -4.52 19.94 6.62
CA PRO A 49 -5.28 18.88 7.27
C PRO A 49 -5.72 17.80 6.29
N ILE A 50 -5.75 16.57 6.77
CA ILE A 50 -6.27 15.41 6.04
C ILE A 50 -7.15 14.55 6.96
N CYS A 51 -8.17 13.93 6.38
CA CYS A 51 -9.01 12.98 7.09
C CYS A 51 -8.46 11.57 6.89
N GLY A 52 -8.19 10.85 7.97
CA GLY A 52 -7.80 9.44 7.96
C GLY A 52 -8.98 8.49 7.71
N THR A 53 -8.68 7.26 7.31
CA THR A 53 -9.70 6.19 7.18
C THR A 53 -10.26 5.72 8.52
N ASP A 54 -9.64 6.15 9.61
CA ASP A 54 -10.11 6.00 11.00
C ASP A 54 -11.02 7.16 11.46
N ASP A 55 -11.42 8.03 10.53
CA ASP A 55 -12.24 9.23 10.78
C ASP A 55 -11.57 10.24 11.73
N VAL A 56 -10.24 10.25 11.78
CA VAL A 56 -9.43 11.22 12.53
C VAL A 56 -8.80 12.25 11.60
N THR A 57 -8.93 13.53 11.95
CA THR A 57 -8.21 14.62 11.25
C THR A 57 -6.76 14.69 11.72
N TYR A 58 -5.82 14.58 10.79
CA TYR A 58 -4.40 14.78 11.04
C TYR A 58 -3.96 16.17 10.55
N PRO A 59 -3.11 16.91 11.30
CA PRO A 59 -2.69 18.27 10.92
C PRO A 59 -1.94 18.36 9.59
N ASN A 60 -1.28 17.27 9.21
CA ASN A 60 -0.68 17.03 7.90
C ASN A 60 -0.35 15.55 7.74
N GLU A 61 -0.06 15.14 6.50
CA GLU A 61 0.31 13.77 6.13
C GLU A 61 1.54 13.24 6.89
N CYS A 62 2.51 14.10 7.22
CA CYS A 62 3.67 13.66 8.02
C CYS A 62 3.27 13.18 9.40
N ILE A 63 2.35 13.88 10.08
CA ILE A 63 1.87 13.46 11.41
C ILE A 63 1.13 12.12 11.32
N LEU A 64 0.31 11.90 10.29
CA LEU A 64 -0.32 10.61 10.04
C LEU A 64 0.74 9.50 9.87
N CYS A 65 1.78 9.74 9.07
CA CYS A 65 2.87 8.79 8.88
C CYS A 65 3.65 8.49 10.17
N LEU A 66 3.87 9.52 11.00
CA LEU A 66 4.53 9.36 12.29
C LEU A 66 3.68 8.50 13.23
N GLU A 67 2.36 8.74 13.26
CA GLU A 67 1.43 7.96 14.08
C GLU A 67 1.37 6.49 13.64
N ASN A 68 1.25 6.24 12.33
CA ASN A 68 1.33 4.90 11.75
C ASN A 68 2.60 4.16 12.21
N ARG A 69 3.76 4.82 12.16
CA ARG A 69 5.05 4.26 12.60
C ARG A 69 5.10 4.01 14.11
N ASN A 70 4.60 4.96 14.90
CA ASN A 70 4.69 4.91 16.36
C ASN A 70 3.75 3.86 16.96
N MET A 71 2.54 3.75 16.41
CA MET A 71 1.50 2.83 16.91
C MET A 71 1.48 1.49 16.18
N GLY A 72 2.20 1.37 15.06
CA GLY A 72 2.15 0.17 14.20
C GLY A 72 0.79 0.00 13.51
N VAL A 73 0.11 1.12 13.24
CA VAL A 73 -1.17 1.15 12.50
C VAL A 73 -0.92 1.57 11.05
N HIS A 74 -1.91 1.31 10.20
CA HIS A 74 -1.86 1.62 8.77
C HIS A 74 -3.10 2.42 8.37
N THR A 75 -3.22 3.62 8.93
CA THR A 75 -4.27 4.57 8.54
C THR A 75 -3.95 5.11 7.15
N ARG A 76 -4.94 5.09 6.25
CA ARG A 76 -4.88 5.68 4.91
C ARG A 76 -5.57 7.05 4.92
N ILE A 77 -5.41 7.82 3.86
CA ILE A 77 -6.05 9.12 3.70
C ILE A 77 -7.44 8.91 3.07
N LYS A 78 -8.50 9.28 3.79
CA LYS A 78 -9.87 9.26 3.28
C LYS A 78 -10.16 10.46 2.37
N ASN A 79 -9.77 11.66 2.78
CA ASN A 79 -9.86 12.89 1.98
C ASN A 79 -8.85 13.94 2.44
N HIS A 80 -8.63 14.97 1.60
CA HIS A 80 -7.90 16.17 2.01
C HIS A 80 -8.87 17.18 2.67
N GLY A 81 -8.41 17.82 3.74
CA GLY A 81 -9.23 18.62 4.63
C GLY A 81 -9.52 17.91 5.95
N ASP A 82 -10.36 18.52 6.77
CA ASP A 82 -10.83 17.91 8.01
C ASP A 82 -11.86 16.80 7.71
N CYS A 83 -11.97 15.81 8.60
CA CYS A 83 -13.19 15.03 8.77
C CYS A 83 -14.29 15.95 9.38
#